data_AF-A0A926EII2-F1
#
_entry.id   AF-A0A926EII2-F1
#
_cell.length_a   1.000
_cell.length_b   1.000
_cell.length_c   1.000
_cell.angle_alpha   90.00
_cell.angle_beta   90.00
_cell.angle_gamma   90.00
#
_symmetry.space_group_name_H-M   'P 1'
#
loop_
_entity.id
_entity.type
_entity.pdbx_description
1 polymer ?
#
loop_
_entity_poly.entity_id
_entity_poly.type
_entity_poly.pdbx_seq_one_letter_code
_entity_poly.pdbx_strand_id
1 'polypeptide(L)'
;MNINESKKIKHNHTVLMIVLGVYILILFAFLFLKARSFQSVSLIPFRTITDYLSYGGFLSFINVLGNIVLFIPLGIYLMFFNHNKRICLNTLWVVLISMAVEILQYVFKVGATDIDDIILNGLGGFLGIMIYKILRKIFKDKVGYAIELASLIVGITFLILNICLSSGVFGIKIRIL
;
A
#
# COMPACT_ATOMS: atom_id res chain seq x y z
N MET A 1 -42.76 -25.03 1.96
CA MET A 1 -42.08 -23.74 1.70
C MET A 1 -41.08 -23.54 2.84
N ASN A 2 -39.79 -23.74 2.60
CA ASN A 2 -38.75 -23.50 3.61
C ASN A 2 -37.84 -22.38 3.08
N ILE A 3 -38.05 -21.16 3.60
CA ILE A 3 -37.59 -19.88 3.02
C ILE A 3 -36.18 -19.50 3.54
N ASN A 4 -35.52 -20.36 4.31
CA ASN A 4 -34.28 -20.01 5.03
C ASN A 4 -32.97 -20.52 4.43
N GLU A 5 -32.97 -20.98 3.17
CA GLU A 5 -31.73 -20.97 2.39
C GLU A 5 -31.52 -19.57 1.82
N SER A 6 -31.16 -18.63 2.71
CA SER A 6 -30.59 -17.35 2.30
C SER A 6 -29.43 -17.67 1.36
N LYS A 7 -29.64 -17.44 0.06
CA LYS A 7 -28.59 -17.44 -0.97
C LYS A 7 -27.43 -16.63 -0.39
N LYS A 8 -26.40 -17.31 0.14
CA LYS A 8 -25.11 -16.70 0.43
C LYS A 8 -24.66 -16.14 -0.90
N ILE A 9 -24.81 -14.83 -1.09
CA ILE A 9 -24.48 -14.18 -2.34
C ILE A 9 -23.02 -14.53 -2.60
N LYS A 10 -22.79 -15.38 -3.60
CA LYS A 10 -21.47 -15.88 -3.94
C LYS A 10 -20.75 -14.69 -4.56
N HIS A 11 -19.98 -13.99 -3.73
CA HIS A 11 -19.29 -12.78 -4.16
C HIS A 11 -18.24 -13.17 -5.20
N ASN A 12 -18.38 -12.65 -6.41
CA ASN A 12 -17.40 -12.85 -7.46
C ASN A 12 -16.25 -11.86 -7.25
N HIS A 13 -15.11 -12.31 -6.73
CA HIS A 13 -13.97 -11.46 -6.41
C HIS A 13 -13.22 -10.93 -7.65
N THR A 14 -13.74 -11.08 -8.88
CA THR A 14 -13.07 -10.65 -10.12
C THR A 14 -12.67 -9.18 -10.08
N VAL A 15 -13.59 -8.28 -9.71
CA VAL A 15 -13.29 -6.83 -9.64
C VAL A 15 -12.19 -6.56 -8.62
N LEU A 16 -12.27 -7.19 -7.45
CA LEU A 16 -11.27 -7.04 -6.40
C LEU A 16 -9.88 -7.52 -6.83
N MET A 17 -9.80 -8.62 -7.58
CA MET A 17 -8.54 -9.12 -8.16
C MET A 17 -7.97 -8.15 -9.21
N ILE A 18 -8.82 -7.54 -10.03
CA ILE A 18 -8.39 -6.52 -11.00
C ILE A 18 -7.84 -5.29 -10.27
N VAL A 19 -8.56 -4.78 -9.28
CA VAL A 19 -8.12 -3.61 -8.49
C VAL A 19 -6.83 -3.91 -7.73
N LEU A 20 -6.71 -5.11 -7.14
CA LEU A 20 -5.46 -5.57 -6.53
C LEU A 20 -4.32 -5.61 -7.55
N GLY A 21 -4.55 -6.14 -8.75
CA GLY A 21 -3.54 -6.19 -9.81
C GLY A 21 -3.06 -4.79 -10.21
N VAL A 22 -3.99 -3.85 -10.43
CA VAL A 22 -3.67 -2.44 -10.72
C VAL A 22 -2.90 -1.81 -9.55
N TYR A 23 -3.34 -2.03 -8.31
CA TYR A 23 -2.64 -1.56 -7.11
C TYR A 23 -1.21 -2.11 -7.04
N ILE A 24 -0.99 -3.41 -7.29
CA ILE A 24 0.36 -4.00 -7.27
C ILE A 24 1.24 -3.40 -8.36
N LEU A 25 0.70 -3.11 -9.56
CA LEU A 25 1.43 -2.42 -10.60
C LEU A 25 1.82 -1.00 -10.19
N ILE A 26 0.91 -0.25 -9.57
CA ILE A 26 1.18 1.11 -9.05
C ILE A 26 2.20 1.05 -7.91
N LEU A 27 2.08 0.10 -7.00
CA LEU A 27 3.00 -0.10 -5.87
C LEU A 27 4.40 -0.40 -6.40
N PHE A 28 4.51 -1.34 -7.35
CA PHE A 28 5.78 -1.67 -7.99
C PHE A 28 6.36 -0.46 -8.73
N ALA A 29 5.56 0.23 -9.53
CA ALA A 29 6.00 1.44 -10.22
C ALA A 29 6.47 2.52 -9.24
N PHE A 30 5.72 2.81 -8.17
CA PHE A 30 6.11 3.80 -7.18
C PHE A 30 7.43 3.46 -6.50
N LEU A 31 7.60 2.20 -6.07
CA LEU A 31 8.81 1.75 -5.39
C LEU A 31 10.03 1.80 -6.33
N PHE A 32 9.89 1.38 -7.59
CA PHE A 32 10.99 1.39 -8.56
C PHE A 32 11.26 2.78 -9.15
N LEU A 33 10.26 3.64 -9.30
CA LEU A 33 10.42 5.00 -9.81
C LEU A 33 10.87 5.99 -8.73
N LYS A 34 10.86 5.60 -7.44
CA LYS A 34 11.63 6.28 -6.37
C LYS A 34 13.15 6.21 -6.61
N ALA A 35 13.58 5.56 -7.70
CA ALA A 35 14.94 5.54 -8.22
C ALA A 35 15.66 6.88 -8.09
N ARG A 36 16.64 6.92 -7.18
CA ARG A 36 17.61 8.02 -7.14
C ARG A 36 18.67 7.76 -8.19
N SER A 37 19.20 8.84 -8.78
CA SER A 37 20.25 8.79 -9.81
C SER A 37 21.54 8.06 -9.36
N PHE A 38 21.70 7.85 -8.06
CA PHE A 38 22.81 7.10 -7.47
C PHE A 38 22.29 6.00 -6.56
N GLN A 39 22.92 4.82 -6.66
CA GLN A 39 22.70 3.72 -5.75
C GLN A 39 23.24 4.10 -4.36
N SER A 40 22.39 4.04 -3.35
CA SER A 40 22.77 4.26 -1.95
C SER A 40 22.16 3.19 -1.06
N VAL A 41 22.86 2.82 0.01
CA VAL A 41 22.41 1.78 0.94
C VAL A 41 22.45 2.33 2.36
N SER A 42 21.29 2.40 3.02
CA SER A 42 21.14 2.78 4.42
C SER A 42 20.61 1.59 5.21
N LEU A 43 21.47 0.99 6.03
CA LEU A 43 21.12 -0.18 6.86
C LEU A 43 21.07 0.16 8.35
N ILE A 44 21.30 1.41 8.72
CA ILE A 44 21.23 1.87 10.11
C ILE A 44 19.76 2.22 10.38
N PRO A 45 19.05 1.45 11.22
CA PRO A 45 17.65 1.72 11.52
C PRO A 45 17.46 3.09 12.13
N PHE A 46 16.36 3.73 11.74
CA PHE A 46 15.89 5.06 12.12
C PHE A 46 16.78 6.21 11.65
N ARG A 47 17.89 5.97 10.97
CA ARG A 47 18.78 7.04 10.51
C ARG A 47 18.07 7.98 9.55
N THR A 48 17.47 7.42 8.50
CA THR A 48 16.82 8.22 7.45
C THR A 48 15.57 8.91 7.99
N ILE A 49 14.80 8.23 8.85
CA ILE A 49 13.65 8.83 9.55
C ILE A 49 14.11 10.01 10.41
N THR A 50 15.17 9.85 11.21
CA THR A 50 15.71 10.93 12.04
C THR A 50 16.20 12.08 11.17
N ASP A 51 16.94 11.80 10.10
CA ASP A 51 17.41 12.83 9.16
C ASP A 51 16.23 13.61 8.55
N TYR A 52 15.15 12.92 8.17
CA TYR A 52 13.93 13.53 7.66
C TYR A 52 13.16 14.35 8.70
N LEU A 53 13.18 13.96 9.97
CA LEU A 53 12.48 14.70 11.04
C LEU A 53 13.30 15.87 11.56
N SER A 54 14.62 15.75 11.62
CA SER A 54 15.52 16.76 12.15
C SER A 54 15.90 17.82 11.13
N TYR A 55 16.04 17.43 9.86
CA TYR A 55 16.55 18.31 8.80
C TYR A 55 15.68 18.31 7.55
N GLY A 56 14.65 17.46 7.49
CA GLY A 56 13.76 17.37 6.35
C GLY A 56 12.65 18.42 6.39
N GLY A 57 12.30 18.93 5.21
CA GLY A 57 11.11 19.74 5.01
C GLY A 57 9.86 18.89 4.78
N PHE A 58 8.76 19.56 4.41
CA PHE A 58 7.46 18.92 4.13
C PHE A 58 7.56 17.73 3.15
N LEU A 59 8.43 17.82 2.15
CA LEU A 59 8.61 16.76 1.15
C LEU A 59 9.17 15.46 1.75
N SER A 60 10.07 15.55 2.72
CA SER A 60 10.63 14.39 3.44
C SER A 60 9.56 13.72 4.30
N PHE A 61 8.72 14.51 4.96
CA PHE A 61 7.57 14.00 5.72
C PHE A 61 6.59 13.23 4.82
N ILE A 62 6.29 13.77 3.63
CA ILE A 62 5.44 13.09 2.65
C ILE A 62 6.05 11.77 2.18
N ASN A 63 7.38 11.66 2.04
CA ASN A 63 8.03 10.39 1.70
C ASN A 63 7.85 9.34 2.80
N VAL A 64 8.04 9.71 4.07
CA VAL A 64 7.82 8.81 5.22
C VAL A 64 6.37 8.33 5.26
N LEU A 65 5.43 9.27 5.15
CA LEU A 65 4.00 8.96 5.17
C LEU A 65 3.58 8.13 3.95
N GLY A 66 4.16 8.41 2.79
CA GLY A 66 3.90 7.71 1.54
C GLY A 66 4.20 6.21 1.64
N ASN A 67 5.36 5.85 2.19
CA ASN A 67 5.72 4.45 2.43
C ASN A 67 4.68 3.73 3.32
N ILE A 68 4.27 4.35 4.44
CA ILE A 68 3.24 3.79 5.33
C ILE A 68 1.92 3.61 4.58
N VAL A 69 1.41 4.68 3.96
CA VAL A 69 0.08 4.70 3.32
C VAL A 69 0.00 3.70 2.17
N LEU A 70 1.07 3.58 1.38
CA LEU A 70 1.10 2.67 0.23
C LEU A 70 0.98 1.19 0.62
N PHE A 71 1.43 0.80 1.81
CA PHE A 71 1.35 -0.58 2.28
C PHE A 71 0.07 -0.92 3.07
N ILE A 72 -0.77 0.08 3.39
CA ILE A 72 -2.07 -0.16 4.04
C ILE A 72 -2.97 -1.09 3.21
N PRO A 73 -3.18 -0.86 1.89
CA PRO A 73 -4.01 -1.76 1.08
C PRO A 73 -3.47 -3.19 1.04
N LEU A 74 -2.14 -3.38 0.97
CA LEU A 74 -1.52 -4.71 1.00
C LEU A 74 -1.92 -5.47 2.28
N GLY A 75 -1.85 -4.83 3.45
CA GLY A 75 -2.29 -5.43 4.72
C GLY A 75 -3.77 -5.83 4.72
N ILE A 76 -4.64 -5.00 4.13
CA ILE A 76 -6.07 -5.30 3.97
C ILE A 76 -6.27 -6.51 3.07
N TYR A 77 -5.62 -6.53 1.90
CA TYR A 77 -5.76 -7.61 0.92
C TYR A 77 -5.20 -8.94 1.43
N LEU A 78 -4.05 -8.95 2.11
CA LEU A 78 -3.52 -10.15 2.74
C LEU A 78 -4.53 -10.72 3.73
N MET A 79 -5.09 -9.90 4.62
CA MET A 79 -6.10 -10.37 5.55
C MET A 79 -7.42 -10.75 4.89
N PHE A 80 -7.76 -10.20 3.73
CA PHE A 80 -8.96 -10.57 2.99
C PHE A 80 -8.80 -11.96 2.36
N PHE A 81 -7.74 -12.17 1.59
CA PHE A 81 -7.53 -13.38 0.78
C PHE A 81 -6.86 -14.53 1.55
N ASN A 82 -6.03 -14.25 2.56
CA ASN A 82 -5.33 -15.31 3.29
C ASN A 82 -6.28 -16.08 4.20
N HIS A 83 -6.27 -17.40 4.17
CA HIS A 83 -7.05 -18.23 5.09
C HIS A 83 -6.58 -18.06 6.54
N ASN A 84 -5.28 -17.82 6.75
CA ASN A 84 -4.72 -17.59 8.07
C ASN A 84 -4.86 -16.12 8.48
N LYS A 85 -5.77 -15.83 9.41
CA LYS A 85 -6.08 -14.46 9.88
C LYS A 85 -5.20 -14.00 11.06
N ARG A 86 -4.07 -14.67 11.32
CA ARG A 86 -3.14 -14.28 12.39
C ARG A 86 -2.42 -12.98 12.02
N ILE A 87 -2.46 -12.00 12.93
CA ILE A 87 -1.85 -10.68 12.69
C ILE A 87 -0.35 -10.81 12.46
N CYS A 88 0.36 -11.46 13.38
CA CYS A 88 1.82 -11.60 13.30
C CYS A 88 2.29 -12.23 11.98
N LEU A 89 1.61 -13.28 11.50
CA LEU A 89 1.99 -13.93 10.25
C LEU A 89 1.73 -13.03 9.04
N ASN A 90 0.61 -12.32 8.98
CA ASN A 90 0.34 -11.41 7.87
C ASN A 90 1.26 -10.17 7.90
N THR A 91 1.59 -9.66 9.09
CA THR A 91 2.60 -8.60 9.23
C THR A 91 3.97 -9.08 8.78
N LEU A 92 4.36 -10.31 9.10
CA LEU A 92 5.60 -10.91 8.60
C LEU A 92 5.61 -10.97 7.07
N TRP A 93 4.50 -11.38 6.44
CA TRP A 93 4.40 -11.37 4.97
C TRP A 93 4.58 -9.97 4.37
N VAL A 94 3.99 -8.93 4.97
CA VAL A 94 4.20 -7.54 4.55
C VAL A 94 5.68 -7.17 4.61
N VAL A 95 6.35 -7.48 5.73
CA VAL A 95 7.77 -7.18 5.92
C VAL A 95 8.64 -7.94 4.91
N LEU A 96 8.35 -9.22 4.65
CA LEU A 96 9.05 -10.02 3.65
C LEU A 96 8.87 -9.47 2.24
N ILE A 97 7.66 -9.04 1.87
CA ILE A 97 7.38 -8.41 0.58
C ILE A 97 8.17 -7.10 0.46
N SER A 98 8.15 -6.25 1.49
CA SER A 98 8.94 -5.01 1.49
C SER A 98 10.44 -5.28 1.38
N MET A 99 10.95 -6.27 2.11
CA MET A 99 12.35 -6.67 2.02
C MET A 99 12.72 -7.18 0.63
N ALA A 100 11.84 -7.96 -0.01
CA ALA A 100 12.05 -8.42 -1.38
C ALA A 100 12.13 -7.25 -2.36
N VAL A 101 11.30 -6.21 -2.19
CA VAL A 101 11.40 -4.99 -3.01
C VAL A 101 12.77 -4.31 -2.85
N GLU A 102 13.22 -4.09 -1.62
CA GLU A 102 14.52 -3.47 -1.33
C GLU A 102 15.70 -4.25 -1.94
N ILE A 103 15.64 -5.59 -1.86
CA ILE A 103 16.63 -6.48 -2.48
C ILE A 103 16.61 -6.34 -4.01
N LEU A 104 15.43 -6.29 -4.63
CA LEU A 104 15.33 -6.12 -6.09
C LEU A 104 15.87 -4.76 -6.52
N GLN A 105 15.56 -3.68 -5.80
CA GLN A 105 16.12 -2.35 -6.10
C GLN A 105 17.65 -2.34 -6.01
N TYR A 106 18.22 -3.03 -5.02
CA TYR A 106 19.66 -3.21 -4.89
C TYR A 106 20.26 -3.98 -6.08
N VAL A 107 19.68 -5.15 -6.40
CA VAL A 107 20.19 -6.05 -7.46
C VAL A 107 20.11 -5.38 -8.84
N PHE A 108 19.01 -4.71 -9.14
CA PHE A 108 18.83 -4.01 -10.42
C PHE A 108 19.53 -2.64 -10.46
N LYS A 109 20.15 -2.20 -9.36
CA LYS A 109 20.84 -0.90 -9.24
C LYS A 109 19.95 0.29 -9.63
N VAL A 110 18.66 0.17 -9.37
CA VAL A 110 17.65 1.15 -9.78
C VAL A 110 17.27 2.10 -8.66
N GLY A 111 17.78 1.95 -7.44
CA GLY A 111 17.33 2.81 -6.34
C GLY A 111 18.22 2.85 -5.11
N ALA A 112 17.68 3.47 -4.06
CA ALA A 112 18.27 3.52 -2.74
C ALA A 112 17.63 2.45 -1.87
N THR A 113 18.45 1.55 -1.34
CA THR A 113 17.98 0.56 -0.37
C THR A 113 17.98 1.16 1.02
N ASP A 114 16.87 1.09 1.74
CA ASP A 114 16.73 1.70 3.06
C ASP A 114 15.96 0.78 4.03
N ILE A 115 16.59 0.45 5.16
CA ILE A 115 15.93 -0.35 6.19
C ILE A 115 14.74 0.39 6.82
N ASP A 116 14.74 1.72 6.80
CA ASP A 116 13.62 2.52 7.27
C ASP A 116 12.38 2.35 6.38
N ASP A 117 12.56 2.15 5.07
CA ASP A 117 11.46 1.85 4.15
C ASP A 117 10.79 0.52 4.53
N ILE A 118 11.57 -0.53 4.88
CA ILE A 118 11.03 -1.81 5.38
C ILE A 118 10.21 -1.61 6.67
N ILE A 119 10.71 -0.81 7.60
CA ILE A 119 10.03 -0.53 8.88
C ILE A 119 8.71 0.21 8.63
N LEU A 120 8.73 1.26 7.81
CA LEU A 120 7.56 2.08 7.49
C LEU A 120 6.49 1.27 6.72
N ASN A 121 6.92 0.47 5.75
CA ASN A 121 6.03 -0.42 4.99
C ASN A 121 5.43 -1.50 5.90
N GLY A 122 6.22 -2.06 6.82
CA GLY A 122 5.75 -2.98 7.86
C GLY A 122 4.67 -2.35 8.75
N LEU A 123 4.88 -1.11 9.18
CA LEU A 123 3.89 -0.34 9.95
C LEU A 123 2.61 -0.10 9.12
N GLY A 124 2.75 0.28 7.85
CA GLY A 124 1.63 0.45 6.92
C GLY A 124 0.78 -0.81 6.78
N GLY A 125 1.43 -1.96 6.52
CA GLY A 125 0.72 -3.23 6.41
C GLY A 125 0.11 -3.69 7.73
N PHE A 126 0.75 -3.45 8.87
CA PHE A 126 0.16 -3.69 10.18
C PHE A 126 -1.12 -2.86 10.39
N LEU A 127 -1.10 -1.56 10.05
CA LEU A 127 -2.29 -0.70 10.11
C LEU A 127 -3.38 -1.22 9.18
N GLY A 128 -3.05 -1.63 7.96
CA GLY A 128 -3.99 -2.27 7.03
C GLY A 128 -4.65 -3.53 7.60
N ILE A 129 -3.88 -4.38 8.28
CA ILE A 129 -4.41 -5.57 8.97
C ILE A 129 -5.38 -5.17 10.10
N MET A 130 -5.07 -4.12 10.88
CA MET A 130 -5.98 -3.61 11.91
C MET A 130 -7.27 -3.05 11.30
N ILE A 131 -7.16 -2.25 10.23
CA ILE A 131 -8.30 -1.69 9.50
C ILE A 131 -9.20 -2.83 9.00
N TYR A 132 -8.64 -3.88 8.40
CA TYR A 132 -9.42 -5.04 7.98
C TYR A 132 -10.20 -5.68 9.13
N LYS A 133 -9.58 -5.86 10.30
CA LYS A 133 -10.27 -6.43 11.47
C LYS A 133 -11.44 -5.56 11.94
N ILE A 134 -11.25 -4.23 11.92
CA ILE A 134 -12.31 -3.26 12.25
C ILE A 134 -13.43 -3.35 11.22
N LEU A 135 -13.12 -3.33 9.92
CA LEU A 135 -14.10 -3.47 8.84
C LEU A 135 -14.86 -4.80 8.94
N ARG A 136 -14.17 -5.92 9.24
CA ARG A 136 -14.81 -7.22 9.44
C ARG A 136 -15.76 -7.21 10.62
N LYS A 137 -15.44 -6.50 11.70
CA LYS A 137 -16.31 -6.36 12.88
C LYS A 137 -17.57 -5.55 12.56
N ILE A 138 -17.42 -4.47 11.78
CA ILE A 138 -18.52 -3.57 11.40
C ILE A 138 -19.44 -4.21 10.34
N PHE A 139 -18.85 -4.67 9.23
CA PHE A 139 -19.59 -5.12 8.04
C PHE A 139 -19.85 -6.63 8.01
N LYS A 140 -19.23 -7.41 8.90
CA LYS A 140 -19.40 -8.88 9.02
C LYS A 140 -19.21 -9.59 7.68
N ASP A 141 -20.25 -10.23 7.16
CA ASP A 141 -20.23 -10.97 5.89
C ASP A 141 -20.22 -10.04 4.67
N LYS A 142 -20.57 -8.76 4.86
CA LYS A 142 -20.54 -7.73 3.80
C LYS A 142 -19.17 -7.05 3.66
N VAL A 143 -18.15 -7.49 4.40
CA VAL A 143 -16.81 -6.88 4.36
C VAL A 143 -16.20 -6.86 2.95
N GLY A 144 -16.49 -7.85 2.12
CA GLY A 144 -15.99 -7.90 0.74
C GLY A 144 -16.51 -6.74 -0.10
N TYR A 145 -17.82 -6.46 -0.03
CA TYR A 145 -18.41 -5.31 -0.71
C TYR A 145 -17.86 -3.98 -0.20
N ALA A 146 -17.64 -3.86 1.12
CA ALA A 146 -17.07 -2.65 1.69
C ALA A 146 -15.64 -2.40 1.18
N ILE A 147 -14.80 -3.46 1.12
CA ILE A 147 -13.44 -3.35 0.60
C ILE A 147 -13.45 -3.06 -0.90
N GLU A 148 -14.29 -3.74 -1.68
CA GLU A 148 -14.42 -3.50 -3.12
C GLU A 148 -14.81 -2.04 -3.42
N LEU A 149 -15.85 -1.54 -2.76
CA LEU A 149 -16.31 -0.15 -2.91
C LEU A 149 -15.22 0.84 -2.50
N ALA A 150 -14.57 0.63 -1.35
CA ALA A 150 -13.49 1.48 -0.88
C ALA A 150 -12.30 1.49 -1.85
N SER A 151 -11.92 0.33 -2.40
CA SER A 151 -10.81 0.20 -3.34
C SER A 151 -11.11 0.94 -4.65
N LEU A 152 -12.35 0.85 -5.15
CA LEU A 152 -12.79 1.59 -6.34
C LEU A 152 -12.77 3.10 -6.11
N ILE A 153 -13.31 3.58 -4.98
CA ILE A 153 -13.32 5.00 -4.64
C ILE A 153 -11.88 5.53 -4.59
N VAL A 154 -11.00 4.88 -3.85
CA VAL A 154 -9.58 5.28 -3.73
C VAL A 154 -8.89 5.27 -5.10
N GLY A 155 -9.10 4.23 -5.90
CA GLY A 155 -8.52 4.12 -7.24
C GLY A 155 -8.98 5.24 -8.18
N ILE A 156 -10.28 5.55 -8.19
CA ILE A 156 -10.84 6.64 -9.00
C ILE A 156 -10.34 7.99 -8.52
N THR A 157 -10.32 8.24 -7.21
CA THR A 157 -9.78 9.48 -6.65
C THR A 157 -8.31 9.68 -7.02
N PHE A 158 -7.50 8.63 -6.93
CA PHE A 158 -6.09 8.68 -7.33
C PHE A 158 -5.94 8.98 -8.83
N LEU A 159 -6.75 8.34 -9.69
CA LEU A 159 -6.74 8.59 -11.12
C LEU A 159 -7.10 10.05 -11.45
N ILE A 160 -8.18 10.58 -10.87
CA ILE A 160 -8.62 11.96 -11.07
C ILE A 160 -7.54 12.94 -10.60
N LEU A 161 -6.94 12.71 -9.43
CA LEU A 161 -5.88 13.55 -8.90
C LEU A 161 -4.69 13.62 -9.86
N ASN A 162 -4.25 12.47 -10.40
CA ASN A 162 -3.16 12.43 -11.38
C ASN A 162 -3.49 13.17 -12.68
N ILE A 163 -4.72 13.00 -13.20
CA ILE A 163 -5.18 13.72 -14.40
C ILE A 163 -5.20 15.23 -14.15
N CYS A 164 -5.72 15.69 -13.01
CA CYS A 164 -5.78 17.10 -12.64
C CYS A 164 -4.37 17.72 -12.49
N LEU A 165 -3.43 16.99 -11.89
CA LEU A 165 -2.03 17.43 -11.77
C LEU A 165 -1.35 17.50 -13.14
N SER A 166 -1.57 16.50 -14.01
CA SER A 166 -0.97 16.46 -15.35
C SER A 166 -1.57 17.49 -16.32
N SER A 167 -2.84 17.84 -16.17
CA SER A 167 -3.53 18.81 -17.01
C SER A 167 -3.26 20.27 -16.63
N GLY A 168 -2.54 20.51 -15.52
CA GLY A 168 -2.22 21.86 -15.05
C GLY A 168 -3.44 22.65 -14.58
N VAL A 169 -4.59 21.99 -14.38
CA VAL A 169 -5.87 22.60 -13.98
C VAL A 169 -5.76 23.37 -12.66
N PHE A 170 -4.82 22.97 -11.79
CA PHE A 170 -4.55 23.64 -10.52
C PHE A 170 -3.38 24.65 -10.56
N GLY A 171 -2.79 24.94 -11.73
CA GLY A 171 -1.64 25.85 -11.85
C GLY A 171 -0.33 25.32 -11.23
N ILE A 172 -0.37 24.17 -10.55
CA ILE A 172 0.79 23.48 -10.00
C ILE A 172 1.23 22.42 -11.01
N LYS A 173 2.25 22.73 -11.82
CA LYS A 173 3.00 21.70 -12.54
C LYS A 173 3.88 20.95 -11.54
N ILE A 174 3.32 19.97 -10.86
CA ILE A 174 4.17 18.95 -10.22
C ILE A 174 4.64 18.07 -11.35
N ARG A 175 5.92 18.22 -11.71
CA ARG A 175 6.60 17.24 -12.56
C ARG A 175 6.77 15.98 -11.73
N ILE A 176 5.73 15.16 -11.66
CA ILE A 176 5.89 13.76 -11.29
C ILE A 176 6.36 13.11 -12.58
N LEU A 177 7.68 13.06 -12.76
CA LEU A 177 8.50 12.26 -13.68
C LEU A 177 9.89 12.89 -13.75
#